data_AF-A0A811RL49-F1
#
_entry.id   AF-A0A811RL49-F1
#
_cell.length_a   1.000
_cell.length_b   1.000
_cell.length_c   1.000
_cell.angle_alpha   90.00
_cell.angle_beta   90.00
_cell.angle_gamma   90.00
#
_symmetry.space_group_name_H-M   'P 1'
#
loop_
_entity.id
_entity.type
_entity.pdbx_description
1 polymer ?
#
loop_
_entity_poly.entity_id
_entity_poly.type
_entity_poly.pdbx_seq_one_letter_code
_entity_poly.pdbx_strand_id
1 'polypeptide(L)'
;MRKMERALPPAMLREKLPRFLQKCAPEFQDDARYRDDPRYLRVWIQLMDYVTDAKPLLKKMERNGIGLKRASFYMAYALYYEKHKRFNDAEKMYRLGIQK
;
A
#
# COMPACT_ATOMS: atom_id res chain seq x y z
N MET A 1 -0.61 -12.28 -7.83
CA MET A 1 -1.89 -11.87 -7.20
C MET A 1 -3.09 -12.52 -7.88
N ARG A 2 -3.47 -12.13 -9.11
CA ARG A 2 -4.71 -12.62 -9.79
C ARG A 2 -4.90 -14.13 -9.89
N LYS A 3 -3.82 -14.93 -9.94
CA LYS A 3 -3.91 -16.40 -9.98
C LYS A 3 -4.38 -16.99 -8.64
N MET A 4 -3.92 -16.47 -7.50
CA MET A 4 -4.35 -16.95 -6.18
C MET A 4 -5.80 -16.53 -5.88
N GLU A 5 -6.17 -15.30 -6.25
CA GLU A 5 -7.52 -14.77 -6.05
C GLU A 5 -8.58 -15.56 -6.83
N ARG A 6 -8.20 -16.16 -7.97
CA ARG A 6 -9.10 -16.99 -8.81
C ARG A 6 -9.10 -18.47 -8.44
N ALA A 7 -8.08 -18.95 -7.74
CA ALA A 7 -7.88 -20.38 -7.49
C ALA A 7 -8.30 -20.84 -6.09
N LEU A 8 -8.50 -19.92 -5.14
CA LEU A 8 -8.77 -20.26 -3.74
C LEU A 8 -10.17 -19.84 -3.30
N PRO A 9 -10.84 -20.63 -2.46
CA PRO A 9 -12.06 -20.20 -1.78
C PRO A 9 -11.83 -18.89 -0.99
N PRO A 10 -12.83 -18.00 -0.88
CA PRO A 10 -12.67 -16.69 -0.23
C PRO A 10 -12.11 -16.75 1.19
N ALA A 11 -12.49 -17.77 1.97
CA ALA A 11 -11.97 -17.98 3.32
C ALA A 11 -10.47 -18.29 3.35
N MET A 12 -10.01 -19.21 2.50
CA MET A 12 -8.59 -19.57 2.38
C MET A 12 -7.76 -18.42 1.82
N LEU A 13 -8.33 -17.63 0.91
CA LEU A 13 -7.68 -16.44 0.38
C LEU A 13 -7.44 -15.42 1.50
N ARG A 14 -8.46 -15.12 2.33
CA ARG A 14 -8.30 -14.20 3.48
C ARG A 14 -7.25 -14.68 4.48
N GLU A 15 -7.07 -15.98 4.65
CA GLU A 15 -6.07 -16.54 5.56
C GLU A 15 -4.64 -16.49 4.98
N LYS A 16 -4.45 -16.89 3.72
CA LYS A 16 -3.10 -17.07 3.13
C LYS A 16 -2.54 -15.82 2.47
N LEU A 17 -3.40 -14.95 1.96
CA LEU A 17 -3.00 -13.75 1.22
C LEU A 17 -2.19 -12.74 2.05
N PRO A 18 -2.52 -12.46 3.34
CA PRO A 18 -1.71 -11.56 4.17
C PRO A 18 -0.28 -12.04 4.32
N ARG A 19 -0.08 -13.33 4.60
CA ARG A 19 1.26 -13.94 4.75
C ARG A 19 2.06 -13.86 3.45
N PHE A 20 1.41 -14.06 2.31
CA PHE A 20 2.05 -13.91 1.01
C PHE A 20 2.47 -12.46 0.75
N LEU A 21 1.58 -11.50 1.00
CA LEU A 21 1.84 -10.07 0.84
C LEU A 21 2.98 -9.57 1.74
N GLN A 22 3.01 -10.00 3.01
CA GLN A 22 4.07 -9.66 3.95
C GLN A 22 5.45 -10.13 3.50
N LYS A 23 5.53 -11.27 2.81
CA LYS A 23 6.79 -11.77 2.21
C LYS A 23 7.14 -11.06 0.91
N CYS A 24 6.16 -10.78 0.06
CA CYS A 24 6.37 -10.20 -1.26
C CYS A 24 6.71 -8.71 -1.22
N ALA A 25 6.09 -7.94 -0.32
CA ALA A 25 6.30 -6.50 -0.21
C ALA A 25 7.79 -6.11 -0.01
N PRO A 26 8.56 -6.69 0.93
CA PRO A 26 9.96 -6.31 1.12
C PRO A 26 10.90 -6.80 0.01
N GLU A 27 10.57 -7.87 -0.73
CA GLU A 27 11.46 -8.53 -1.70
C GLU A 27 12.03 -7.57 -2.76
N PHE A 28 11.22 -6.60 -3.21
CA PHE A 28 11.58 -5.67 -4.27
C PHE A 28 11.81 -4.24 -3.79
N GLN A 29 11.90 -4.02 -2.46
CA GLN A 29 11.93 -2.67 -1.89
C GLN A 29 13.20 -1.88 -2.25
N ASP A 30 14.30 -2.60 -2.50
CA ASP A 30 15.61 -2.02 -2.80
C ASP A 30 15.87 -1.90 -4.31
N ASP A 31 15.02 -2.51 -5.13
CA ASP A 31 15.12 -2.45 -6.59
C ASP A 31 14.36 -1.23 -7.14
N ALA A 32 15.12 -0.25 -7.63
CA ALA A 32 14.60 1.00 -8.17
C ALA A 32 13.60 0.82 -9.31
N ARG A 33 13.67 -0.28 -10.07
CA ARG A 33 12.77 -0.56 -11.20
C ARG A 33 11.31 -0.72 -10.75
N TYR A 34 11.07 -1.14 -9.52
CA TYR A 34 9.74 -1.39 -9.00
C TYR A 34 9.16 -0.24 -8.18
N ARG A 35 9.97 0.75 -7.78
CA ARG A 35 9.53 1.86 -6.90
C ARG A 35 8.25 2.53 -7.36
N ASP A 36 8.14 2.81 -8.66
CA ASP A 36 6.96 3.44 -9.26
C ASP A 36 6.10 2.45 -10.06
N ASP A 37 6.33 1.12 -9.96
CA ASP A 37 5.51 0.13 -10.65
C ASP A 37 4.11 0.05 -9.98
N PRO A 38 3.01 0.21 -10.74
CA PRO A 38 1.67 0.26 -10.17
C PRO A 38 1.22 -1.09 -9.59
N ARG A 39 1.80 -2.20 -10.07
CA ARG A 39 1.54 -3.55 -9.55
C ARG A 39 2.21 -3.73 -8.20
N TYR A 40 3.43 -3.23 -8.04
CA TYR A 40 4.15 -3.27 -6.77
C TYR A 40 3.49 -2.38 -5.72
N LEU A 41 3.09 -1.16 -6.10
CA LEU A 41 2.32 -0.28 -5.22
C LEU A 41 1.01 -0.93 -4.76
N ARG A 42 0.31 -1.66 -5.63
CA ARG A 42 -0.91 -2.39 -5.26
C ARG A 42 -0.65 -3.47 -4.20
N VAL A 43 0.48 -4.17 -4.24
CA VAL A 43 0.86 -5.17 -3.21
C VAL A 43 0.93 -4.49 -1.84
N TRP A 44 1.56 -3.32 -1.75
CA TRP A 44 1.65 -2.57 -0.51
C TRP A 44 0.30 -2.07 -0.02
N ILE A 45 -0.52 -1.47 -0.89
CA ILE A 45 -1.85 -0.97 -0.52
C ILE A 45 -2.75 -2.12 -0.06
N GLN A 46 -2.75 -3.24 -0.79
CA GLN A 46 -3.53 -4.42 -0.42
C GLN A 46 -3.06 -5.02 0.92
N LEU A 47 -1.78 -4.92 1.27
CA LEU A 47 -1.27 -5.34 2.58
C LEU A 47 -1.83 -4.47 3.72
N MET A 48 -2.13 -3.19 3.47
CA MET A 48 -2.67 -2.28 4.49
C MET A 48 -4.05 -2.74 5.02
N ASP A 49 -4.84 -3.43 4.21
CA ASP A 49 -6.15 -3.95 4.60
C ASP A 49 -6.06 -5.11 5.61
N TYR A 50 -4.88 -5.71 5.77
CA TYR A 50 -4.65 -6.88 6.61
C TYR A 50 -3.83 -6.60 7.87
N VAL A 51 -3.48 -5.33 8.13
CA VAL A 51 -2.77 -4.92 9.34
C VAL A 51 -3.67 -4.07 10.23
N THR A 52 -3.40 -4.07 11.54
CA THR A 52 -4.13 -3.25 12.51
C THR A 52 -3.86 -1.75 12.31
N ASP A 53 -2.60 -1.39 12.07
CA ASP A 53 -2.17 -0.04 11.76
C ASP A 53 -1.31 -0.03 10.48
N ALA A 54 -1.77 0.71 9.47
CA ALA A 54 -1.09 0.85 8.19
C ALA A 54 0.02 1.90 8.21
N LYS A 55 0.14 2.71 9.28
CA LYS A 55 1.13 3.79 9.39
C LYS A 55 2.58 3.34 9.20
N PRO A 56 3.04 2.21 9.79
CA PRO A 56 4.42 1.76 9.61
C PRO A 56 4.72 1.38 8.16
N LEU A 57 3.74 0.78 7.46
CA LEU A 57 3.88 0.43 6.04
C LEU A 57 3.97 1.69 5.18
N LEU A 58 3.07 2.65 5.38
CA LEU A 58 3.09 3.94 4.67
C LEU A 58 4.42 4.68 4.88
N LYS A 59 4.91 4.71 6.13
CA LYS A 59 6.21 5.32 6.46
C LYS A 59 7.38 4.59 5.82
N LYS A 60 7.33 3.26 5.74
CA LYS A 60 8.35 2.45 5.06
C LYS A 60 8.38 2.74 3.56
N MET A 61 7.21 2.84 2.94
CA MET A 61 7.09 3.21 1.52
C MET A 61 7.66 4.61 1.25
N GLU A 62 7.36 5.61 2.10
CA GLU A 62 7.95 6.96 1.98
C GLU A 62 9.48 6.90 2.01
N ARG A 63 10.04 6.23 3.02
CA ARG A 63 11.50 6.13 3.22
C ARG A 63 12.20 5.45 2.04
N ASN A 64 11.57 4.43 1.46
CA ASN A 64 12.13 3.67 0.35
C ASN A 64 11.80 4.25 -1.03
N GLY A 65 11.08 5.38 -1.07
CA GLY A 65 10.69 6.03 -2.32
C GLY A 65 9.69 5.20 -3.15
N ILE A 66 8.86 4.38 -2.51
CA ILE A 66 7.91 3.49 -3.19
C ILE A 66 6.59 4.24 -3.43
N GLY A 67 6.23 4.39 -4.71
CA GLY A 67 4.96 4.96 -5.14
C GLY A 67 4.89 6.49 -5.09
N LEU A 68 6.02 7.18 -4.85
CA LEU A 68 6.02 8.64 -4.68
C LEU A 68 5.65 9.42 -5.97
N LYS A 69 5.65 8.78 -7.14
CA LYS A 69 5.14 9.39 -8.39
C LYS A 69 3.73 8.94 -8.76
N ARG A 70 3.00 8.31 -7.82
CA ARG A 70 1.68 7.71 -8.08
C ARG A 70 0.64 8.33 -7.15
N ALA A 71 -0.41 8.90 -7.73
CA ALA A 71 -1.55 9.43 -6.96
C ALA A 71 -2.15 8.42 -5.97
N SER A 72 -2.16 7.12 -6.32
CA SER A 72 -2.70 6.07 -5.45
C SER A 72 -1.95 5.91 -4.13
N PHE A 73 -0.66 6.26 -4.07
CA PHE A 73 0.10 6.28 -2.82
C PHE A 73 -0.44 7.36 -1.89
N TYR A 74 -0.55 8.59 -2.39
CA TYR A 74 -1.06 9.73 -1.64
C TYR A 74 -2.51 9.54 -1.19
N MET A 75 -3.34 8.96 -2.06
CA MET A 75 -4.73 8.62 -1.74
C MET A 75 -4.81 7.59 -0.61
N ALA A 76 -4.02 6.50 -0.66
CA ALA A 76 -3.99 5.51 0.42
C ALA A 76 -3.54 6.13 1.76
N TYR A 77 -2.57 7.04 1.71
CA TYR A 77 -2.10 7.77 2.89
C TYR A 77 -3.17 8.72 3.45
N ALA A 78 -3.87 9.45 2.58
CA ALA A 78 -4.94 10.34 2.99
C ALA A 78 -6.10 9.57 3.64
N LEU A 79 -6.54 8.47 3.02
CA LEU A 79 -7.57 7.57 3.55
C LEU A 79 -7.19 7.00 4.92
N TYR A 80 -5.91 6.69 5.14
CA TYR A 80 -5.42 6.31 6.47
C TYR A 80 -5.71 7.41 7.50
N TYR A 81 -5.41 8.68 7.20
CA TYR A 81 -5.68 9.78 8.13
C TYR A 81 -7.18 10.03 8.32
N GLU A 82 -8.00 9.92 7.27
CA GLU A 82 -9.46 10.05 7.38
C GLU A 82 -10.06 9.00 8.31
N LYS A 83 -9.62 7.74 8.20
CA LYS A 83 -10.05 6.65 9.10
C LYS A 83 -9.76 6.96 10.57
N HIS A 84 -8.71 7.75 10.84
CA HIS A 84 -8.33 8.21 12.17
C HIS A 84 -8.89 9.61 12.51
N LYS A 85 -9.85 10.12 11.73
CA LYS A 85 -10.48 11.45 11.89
C LYS A 85 -9.48 12.61 11.84
N ARG A 86 -8.32 12.44 11.19
CA ARG A 86 -7.27 13.46 11.02
C ARG A 86 -7.41 14.16 9.67
N PHE A 87 -8.52 14.86 9.46
CA PHE A 87 -8.88 15.42 8.16
C PHE A 87 -7.86 16.44 7.61
N ASN A 88 -7.28 17.27 8.48
CA ASN A 88 -6.24 18.23 8.09
C ASN A 88 -4.99 17.53 7.51
N ASP A 89 -4.63 16.35 8.03
CA ASP A 89 -3.48 15.60 7.51
C ASP A 89 -3.83 14.84 6.24
N ALA A 90 -5.07 14.34 6.13
CA ALA A 90 -5.58 13.76 4.90
C ALA A 90 -5.56 14.78 3.75
N GLU A 91 -6.05 15.99 3.99
CA GLU A 91 -6.07 17.07 3.00
C GLU A 91 -4.66 17.42 2.53
N LYS A 92 -3.69 17.52 3.44
CA LYS A 92 -2.27 17.72 3.07
C LYS A 92 -1.77 16.62 2.14
N MET A 93 -2.12 15.36 2.41
CA MET A 93 -1.72 14.24 1.56
C MET A 93 -2.37 14.31 0.17
N TYR A 94 -3.66 14.67 0.07
CA TYR A 94 -4.30 14.87 -1.23
C TYR A 94 -3.64 16.00 -2.02
N ARG A 95 -3.43 17.17 -1.41
CA ARG A 95 -2.76 18.31 -2.07
C ARG A 95 -1.35 17.93 -2.53
N LEU A 96 -0.59 17.21 -1.69
CA LEU A 96 0.73 16.72 -2.05
C LEU A 96 0.67 15.77 -3.25
N GLY A 97 -0.32 14.88 -3.30
CA GLY A 97 -0.52 13.98 -4.44
C GLY A 97 -0.96 14.65 -5.74
N ILE A 98 -1.58 15.84 -5.66
CA ILE A 98 -1.91 16.66 -6.84
C ILE A 98 -0.66 17.42 -7.34
N GLN A 99 0.22 17.82 -6.44
CA GLN A 99 1.44 18.57 -6.78
C GLN A 99 2.53 17.69 -7.42
N LYS A 100 2.47 16.37 -7.24
CA LYS A 100 3.50 15.40 -7.61
C LYS A 100 3.16 14.65 -8.90
#